data_AF-V7C7P9-F1
#
_entry.id   AF-V7C7P9-F1
#
_cell.length_a   1.000
_cell.length_b   1.000
_cell.length_c   1.000
_cell.angle_alpha   90.00
_cell.angle_beta   90.00
_cell.angle_gamma   90.00
#
_symmetry.space_group_name_H-M   'P 1'
#
loop_
_entity.id
_entity.type
_entity.pdbx_description
1 polymer ?
#
loop_
_entity_poly.entity_id
_entity_poly.type
_entity_poly.pdbx_seq_one_letter_code
_entity_poly.pdbx_strand_id
1 'polypeptide(L)'
;MASKPRTVEEIFRDFRARRNAIIRALTHDVDEFYGLCDPGKENLCLYGHPNGVWEVALPSEEVPPELPEPALGINFARDDLSRKDWLSLVAVHSDSWLLAVAFYLGTRLNHNERKRLFGLINALSTVFQVASGNKPIKEKLSLDSGSKSGVTIEVAMKGEHARIFCGSCGEKYNGDELWMGCDICEWWYHGRCVMINSAKADTLKRYKCPSCSLRRSRS
;
A
#
# COMPACT_ATOMS: atom_id res chain seq x y z
N MET A 1 -32.19 -0.42 -6.59
CA MET A 1 -31.98 -1.86 -6.81
C MET A 1 -30.59 -2.22 -6.28
N ALA A 2 -30.45 -3.22 -5.43
CA ALA A 2 -29.11 -3.60 -4.94
C ALA A 2 -28.31 -4.19 -6.10
N SER A 3 -27.25 -3.51 -6.54
CA SER A 3 -26.36 -4.05 -7.57
C SER A 3 -25.76 -5.37 -7.09
N LYS A 4 -25.50 -6.27 -8.05
CA LYS A 4 -24.90 -7.57 -7.76
C LYS A 4 -23.55 -7.36 -7.06
N PRO A 5 -23.23 -8.12 -5.99
CA PRO A 5 -21.91 -8.05 -5.37
C PRO A 5 -20.82 -8.28 -6.41
N ARG A 6 -19.82 -7.38 -6.47
CA ARG A 6 -18.68 -7.52 -7.37
C ARG A 6 -17.70 -8.55 -6.82
N THR A 7 -17.13 -9.34 -7.72
CA THR A 7 -16.03 -10.28 -7.42
C THR A 7 -14.70 -9.56 -7.25
N VAL A 8 -13.71 -10.22 -6.65
CA VAL A 8 -12.34 -9.70 -6.53
C VAL A 8 -11.75 -9.36 -7.91
N GLU A 9 -12.00 -10.20 -8.91
CA GLU A 9 -11.53 -10.03 -10.29
C GLU A 9 -12.15 -8.81 -10.98
N GLU A 10 -13.45 -8.59 -10.79
CA GLU A 10 -14.15 -7.44 -11.36
C GLU A 10 -13.64 -6.12 -10.74
N ILE A 11 -13.42 -6.10 -9.43
CA ILE A 11 -12.86 -4.94 -8.72
C ILE A 11 -11.42 -4.69 -9.14
N PHE A 12 -10.59 -5.74 -9.25
CA PHE A 12 -9.21 -5.59 -9.70
C PHE A 12 -9.12 -5.12 -11.16
N ARG A 13 -10.01 -5.59 -12.04
CA ARG A 13 -10.11 -5.12 -13.42
C ARG A 13 -10.48 -3.64 -13.50
N ASP A 14 -11.44 -3.21 -12.68
CA ASP A 14 -11.84 -1.80 -12.53
C ASP A 14 -10.64 -0.95 -12.06
N PHE A 15 -9.99 -1.34 -10.95
CA PHE A 15 -8.76 -0.71 -10.43
C PHE A 15 -7.69 -0.55 -11.51
N ARG A 16 -7.40 -1.63 -12.26
CA ARG A 16 -6.38 -1.61 -13.31
C ARG A 16 -6.71 -0.63 -14.44
N ALA A 17 -7.97 -0.58 -14.87
CA ALA A 17 -8.39 0.31 -15.94
C ALA A 17 -8.22 1.78 -15.53
N ARG A 18 -8.69 2.15 -14.33
CA ARG A 18 -8.50 3.48 -13.76
C ARG A 18 -7.03 3.84 -13.56
N ARG A 19 -6.24 2.91 -13.00
CA ARG A 19 -4.79 3.05 -12.81
C ARG A 19 -4.08 3.33 -14.14
N ASN A 20 -4.41 2.58 -15.19
CA ASN A 20 -3.79 2.76 -16.50
C ASN A 20 -4.18 4.09 -17.15
N ALA A 21 -5.43 4.54 -16.96
CA ALA A 21 -5.87 5.86 -17.41
C ALA A 21 -5.06 6.98 -16.75
N ILE A 22 -4.89 6.93 -15.42
CA ILE A 22 -4.09 7.90 -14.67
C ILE A 22 -2.61 7.85 -15.09
N ILE A 23 -2.05 6.65 -15.26
CA ILE A 23 -0.67 6.52 -15.77
C ILE A 23 -0.55 7.20 -17.12
N ARG A 24 -1.51 7.00 -18.04
CA ARG A 24 -1.50 7.66 -19.35
C ARG A 24 -1.51 9.18 -19.21
N ALA A 25 -2.38 9.74 -18.36
CA ALA A 25 -2.43 11.17 -18.06
C ALA A 25 -1.09 11.72 -17.55
N LEU A 26 -0.42 11.00 -16.65
CA LEU A 26 0.82 11.45 -16.01
C LEU A 26 2.09 11.11 -16.81
N THR A 27 1.96 10.44 -17.97
CA THR A 27 3.12 10.02 -18.78
C THR A 27 2.97 10.38 -20.25
N HIS A 28 2.03 9.75 -20.96
CA HIS A 28 1.89 9.89 -22.41
C HIS A 28 1.16 11.18 -22.77
N ASP A 29 0.13 11.52 -22.00
CA ASP A 29 -0.74 12.68 -22.24
C ASP A 29 -0.37 13.86 -21.30
N VAL A 30 0.87 13.88 -20.78
CA VAL A 30 1.28 14.75 -19.68
C VAL A 30 1.25 16.25 -20.00
N ASP A 31 1.42 16.62 -21.27
CA ASP A 31 1.30 18.02 -21.71
C ASP A 31 -0.16 18.46 -21.78
N GLU A 32 -1.06 17.58 -22.25
CA GLU A 32 -2.51 17.84 -22.24
C GLU A 32 -3.03 17.97 -20.81
N PHE A 33 -2.69 17.00 -19.95
CA PHE A 33 -3.04 17.02 -18.54
C PHE A 33 -2.54 18.30 -17.84
N TYR A 34 -1.27 18.67 -18.05
CA TYR A 34 -0.70 19.89 -17.47
C TYR A 34 -1.43 21.16 -17.93
N GLY A 35 -1.80 21.22 -19.21
CA GLY A 35 -2.54 22.34 -19.81
C GLY A 35 -3.97 22.48 -19.26
N LEU A 36 -4.63 21.37 -18.91
CA LEU A 36 -5.98 21.38 -18.33
C LEU A 36 -6.00 21.85 -16.87
N CYS A 37 -4.93 21.61 -16.11
CA CYS A 37 -4.81 21.95 -14.69
C CYS A 37 -4.46 23.44 -14.45
N ASP A 38 -5.29 24.36 -14.94
CA ASP A 38 -5.13 25.80 -14.75
C ASP A 38 -5.32 26.23 -13.27
N PRO A 39 -4.31 26.83 -12.61
CA PRO A 39 -4.42 27.31 -11.22
C PRO A 39 -5.46 28.43 -11.04
N GLY A 40 -5.86 29.13 -12.11
CA GLY A 40 -6.90 30.16 -12.07
C GLY A 40 -8.33 29.60 -12.08
N LYS A 41 -8.50 28.29 -12.31
CA LYS A 41 -9.79 27.60 -12.22
C LYS A 41 -10.07 27.14 -10.78
N GLU A 42 -11.29 26.69 -10.55
CA GLU A 42 -11.71 26.07 -9.30
C GLU A 42 -10.92 24.78 -8.98
N ASN A 43 -11.26 24.11 -7.87
CA ASN A 43 -10.50 23.00 -7.28
C ASN A 43 -10.61 21.69 -8.08
N LEU A 44 -9.91 21.63 -9.22
CA LEU A 44 -9.90 20.49 -10.14
C LEU A 44 -9.32 19.21 -9.52
N CYS A 45 -9.79 18.07 -10.04
CA CYS A 45 -9.36 16.72 -9.70
C CYS A 45 -8.91 15.95 -10.95
N LEU A 46 -8.12 14.89 -10.75
CA LEU A 46 -7.80 13.91 -11.79
C LEU A 46 -8.58 12.63 -11.55
N TYR A 47 -9.44 12.26 -12.50
CA TYR A 47 -10.23 11.03 -12.49
C TYR A 47 -9.65 10.00 -13.45
N GLY A 48 -9.64 8.74 -13.00
CA GLY A 48 -9.48 7.57 -13.86
C GLY A 48 -10.79 6.77 -13.93
N HIS A 49 -11.23 6.44 -15.13
CA HIS A 49 -12.50 5.74 -15.38
C HIS A 49 -12.29 4.25 -15.72
N PRO A 50 -13.28 3.38 -15.43
CA PRO A 50 -13.15 1.93 -15.65
C PRO A 50 -13.13 1.55 -17.14
N ASN A 51 -13.50 2.48 -18.03
CA ASN A 51 -13.35 2.35 -19.49
C ASN A 51 -11.94 2.70 -19.99
N GLY A 52 -11.00 3.06 -19.10
CA GLY A 52 -9.62 3.42 -19.46
C GLY A 52 -9.43 4.86 -19.93
N VAL A 53 -10.42 5.73 -19.72
CA VAL A 53 -10.34 7.18 -19.97
C VAL A 53 -9.94 7.89 -18.67
N TRP A 54 -9.15 8.97 -18.80
CA TRP A 54 -8.87 9.89 -17.69
C TRP A 54 -9.54 11.24 -17.98
N GLU A 55 -9.80 12.00 -16.93
CA GLU A 55 -10.49 13.29 -17.02
C GLU A 55 -10.00 14.26 -15.95
N VAL A 56 -9.91 15.54 -16.29
CA VAL A 56 -9.72 16.63 -15.33
C VAL A 56 -11.05 17.38 -15.19
N ALA A 57 -11.66 17.29 -14.02
CA ALA A 57 -13.00 17.83 -13.77
C ALA A 57 -13.10 18.41 -12.35
N LEU A 58 -14.17 19.16 -12.10
CA LEU A 58 -14.59 19.54 -10.76
C LEU A 58 -15.07 18.31 -9.98
N PRO A 59 -15.01 18.34 -8.64
CA PRO A 59 -15.60 17.29 -7.82
C PRO A 59 -17.09 17.13 -8.05
N SER A 60 -17.62 15.93 -7.75
CA SER A 60 -19.05 15.67 -7.84
C SER A 60 -19.85 16.66 -6.98
N GLU A 61 -20.92 17.21 -7.56
CA GLU A 61 -21.90 18.04 -6.83
C GLU A 61 -22.85 17.20 -5.96
N GLU A 62 -22.89 15.88 -6.17
CA GLU A 62 -23.77 14.98 -5.41
C GLU A 62 -23.29 14.80 -3.96
N VAL A 63 -24.22 14.87 -3.00
CA VAL A 63 -23.93 14.74 -1.57
C VAL A 63 -24.82 13.65 -0.93
N PRO A 64 -24.26 12.50 -0.49
CA PRO A 64 -22.87 12.07 -0.66
C PRO A 64 -22.57 11.58 -2.09
N PRO A 65 -21.31 11.67 -2.55
CA PRO A 65 -20.92 11.15 -3.86
C PRO A 65 -21.00 9.62 -3.91
N GLU A 66 -21.22 9.06 -5.10
CA GLU A 66 -21.32 7.61 -5.31
C GLU A 66 -20.00 6.86 -5.02
N LEU A 67 -18.86 7.49 -5.31
CA LEU A 67 -17.53 6.93 -5.05
C LEU A 67 -16.71 7.90 -4.19
N PRO A 68 -15.65 7.41 -3.51
CA PRO A 68 -14.67 8.30 -2.90
C PRO A 68 -14.13 9.32 -3.90
N GLU A 69 -14.01 10.57 -3.49
CA GLU A 69 -13.49 11.64 -4.34
C GLU A 69 -11.94 11.63 -4.39
N PRO A 70 -11.33 11.98 -5.54
CA PRO A 70 -9.88 12.22 -5.63
C PRO A 70 -9.45 13.44 -4.82
N ALA A 71 -8.13 13.70 -4.79
CA ALA A 71 -7.61 14.93 -4.20
C ALA A 71 -8.13 16.17 -4.94
N LEU A 72 -8.69 17.11 -4.18
CA LEU A 72 -9.21 18.38 -4.66
C LEU A 72 -8.08 19.39 -4.86
N GLY A 73 -8.20 20.22 -5.89
CA GLY A 73 -7.31 21.37 -6.09
C GLY A 73 -5.90 21.00 -6.52
N ILE A 74 -5.73 19.92 -7.30
CA ILE A 74 -4.41 19.51 -7.80
C ILE A 74 -3.75 20.60 -8.66
N ASN A 75 -4.55 21.48 -9.25
CA ASN A 75 -4.11 22.60 -10.08
C ASN A 75 -3.43 23.72 -9.28
N PHE A 76 -3.74 23.91 -7.99
CA PHE A 76 -3.22 25.06 -7.24
C PHE A 76 -1.71 25.04 -7.05
N ALA A 77 -1.13 23.87 -6.80
CA ALA A 77 0.31 23.73 -6.60
C ALA A 77 1.10 23.51 -7.91
N ARG A 78 0.46 23.62 -9.09
CA ARG A 78 1.08 23.29 -10.37
C ARG A 78 2.28 24.18 -10.69
N ASP A 79 2.12 25.49 -10.49
CA ASP A 79 3.13 26.49 -10.88
C ASP A 79 4.11 26.82 -9.74
N ASP A 80 3.78 26.44 -8.50
CA ASP A 80 4.64 26.63 -7.31
C ASP A 80 5.68 25.52 -7.13
N LEU A 81 5.48 24.37 -7.77
CA LEU A 81 6.37 23.20 -7.69
C LEU A 81 7.11 22.97 -9.01
N SER A 82 8.23 22.24 -8.94
CA SER A 82 8.82 21.71 -10.17
C SER A 82 7.81 20.77 -10.84
N ARG A 83 7.78 20.75 -12.19
CA ARG A 83 6.86 19.90 -12.95
C ARG A 83 6.93 18.42 -12.50
N LYS A 84 8.13 17.94 -12.17
CA LYS A 84 8.36 16.57 -11.67
C LYS A 84 7.76 16.35 -10.28
N ASP A 85 7.92 17.30 -9.37
CA ASP A 85 7.42 17.18 -7.99
C ASP A 85 5.90 17.30 -7.96
N TRP A 86 5.32 18.18 -8.79
CA TRP A 86 3.88 18.28 -8.96
C TRP A 86 3.28 16.97 -9.50
N LEU A 87 3.83 16.41 -10.57
CA LEU A 87 3.38 15.11 -11.11
C LEU A 87 3.52 13.99 -10.08
N SER A 88 4.59 14.01 -9.27
CA SER A 88 4.81 13.05 -8.19
C SER A 88 3.74 13.16 -7.10
N LEU A 89 3.39 14.39 -6.71
CA LEU A 89 2.33 14.67 -5.74
C LEU A 89 0.98 14.13 -6.25
N VAL A 90 0.61 14.48 -7.49
CA VAL A 90 -0.62 13.99 -8.12
C VAL A 90 -0.65 12.46 -8.17
N ALA A 91 0.49 11.82 -8.49
CA ALA A 91 0.59 10.37 -8.55
C ALA A 91 0.35 9.69 -7.19
N VAL A 92 0.92 10.22 -6.10
CA VAL A 92 0.74 9.68 -4.74
C VAL A 92 -0.71 9.81 -4.26
N HIS A 93 -1.34 10.96 -4.54
CA HIS A 93 -2.76 11.15 -4.24
C HIS A 93 -3.64 10.21 -5.08
N SER A 94 -3.29 10.00 -6.35
CA SER A 94 -3.99 9.07 -7.23
C SER A 94 -3.88 7.62 -6.75
N ASP A 95 -2.70 7.19 -6.29
CA ASP A 95 -2.49 5.85 -5.70
C ASP A 95 -3.41 5.62 -4.48
N SER A 96 -3.54 6.63 -3.63
CA SER A 96 -4.42 6.59 -2.45
C SER A 96 -5.89 6.52 -2.84
N TRP A 97 -6.30 7.32 -3.82
CA TRP A 97 -7.68 7.32 -4.33
C TRP A 97 -8.07 5.99 -4.98
N LEU A 98 -7.19 5.41 -5.80
CA LEU A 98 -7.43 4.11 -6.43
C LEU A 98 -7.65 2.99 -5.40
N LEU A 99 -6.89 2.98 -4.31
CA LEU A 99 -7.10 2.05 -3.20
C LEU A 99 -8.46 2.30 -2.53
N ALA A 100 -8.81 3.56 -2.25
CA ALA A 100 -10.10 3.90 -1.66
C ALA A 100 -11.27 3.41 -2.53
N VAL A 101 -11.24 3.66 -3.84
CA VAL A 101 -12.26 3.18 -4.79
C VAL A 101 -12.34 1.65 -4.82
N ALA A 102 -11.20 0.96 -4.87
CA ALA A 102 -11.19 -0.51 -4.92
C ALA A 102 -11.83 -1.13 -3.66
N PHE A 103 -11.52 -0.61 -2.48
CA PHE A 103 -12.09 -1.12 -1.23
C PHE A 103 -13.51 -0.63 -0.95
N TYR A 104 -13.91 0.51 -1.50
CA TYR A 104 -15.32 0.95 -1.51
C TYR A 104 -16.18 -0.02 -2.34
N LEU A 105 -15.73 -0.38 -3.54
CA LEU A 105 -16.41 -1.38 -4.37
C LEU A 105 -16.37 -2.78 -3.75
N GLY A 106 -15.38 -3.04 -2.89
CA GLY A 106 -15.17 -4.29 -2.15
C GLY A 106 -15.86 -4.37 -0.79
N THR A 107 -16.83 -3.51 -0.47
CA THR A 107 -17.52 -3.48 0.84
C THR A 107 -18.13 -4.81 1.26
N ARG A 108 -18.53 -5.65 0.30
CA ARG A 108 -19.12 -6.98 0.56
C ARG A 108 -18.11 -8.14 0.56
N LEU A 109 -16.83 -7.85 0.31
CA LEU A 109 -15.78 -8.87 0.32
C LEU A 109 -15.47 -9.31 1.76
N ASN A 110 -15.24 -10.60 1.96
CA ASN A 110 -14.77 -11.15 3.23
C ASN A 110 -13.27 -10.86 3.46
N HIS A 111 -12.75 -11.24 4.63
CA HIS A 111 -11.34 -11.04 5.00
C HIS A 111 -10.35 -11.59 3.96
N ASN A 112 -10.56 -12.82 3.48
CA ASN A 112 -9.65 -13.49 2.55
C ASN A 112 -9.71 -12.86 1.15
N GLU A 113 -10.90 -12.43 0.73
CA GLU A 113 -11.10 -11.74 -0.54
C GLU A 113 -10.45 -10.35 -0.55
N ARG A 114 -10.55 -9.60 0.55
CA ARG A 114 -9.85 -8.32 0.72
C ARG A 114 -8.33 -8.49 0.71
N LYS A 115 -7.81 -9.51 1.40
CA LYS A 115 -6.39 -9.87 1.36
C LYS A 115 -5.94 -10.21 -0.07
N ARG A 116 -6.74 -10.98 -0.81
CA ARG A 116 -6.45 -11.35 -2.21
C ARG A 116 -6.48 -10.13 -3.14
N LEU A 117 -7.48 -9.26 -3.01
CA LEU A 117 -7.57 -8.00 -3.77
C LEU A 117 -6.34 -7.13 -3.54
N PHE A 118 -5.94 -6.94 -2.28
CA PHE A 118 -4.73 -6.18 -1.94
C PHE A 118 -3.48 -6.79 -2.56
N GLY A 119 -3.33 -8.12 -2.49
CA GLY A 119 -2.20 -8.82 -3.11
C GLY A 119 -2.12 -8.60 -4.64
N LEU A 120 -3.26 -8.62 -5.34
CA LEU A 120 -3.32 -8.32 -6.78
C LEU A 120 -2.95 -6.86 -7.08
N ILE A 121 -3.44 -5.91 -6.29
CA ILE A 121 -3.10 -4.48 -6.43
C ILE A 121 -1.60 -4.26 -6.20
N ASN A 122 -1.05 -4.82 -5.12
CA ASN A 122 0.35 -4.62 -4.72
C ASN A 122 1.36 -5.34 -5.62
N ALA A 123 0.91 -6.27 -6.46
CA ALA A 123 1.74 -6.89 -7.50
C ALA A 123 2.05 -5.95 -8.68
N LEU A 124 1.33 -4.82 -8.78
CA LEU A 124 1.58 -3.78 -9.79
C LEU A 124 2.45 -2.67 -9.19
N SER A 125 3.30 -2.06 -10.01
CA SER A 125 3.95 -0.80 -9.62
C SER A 125 2.90 0.26 -9.31
N THR A 126 3.17 1.14 -8.36
CA THR A 126 2.26 2.27 -8.09
C THR A 126 2.29 3.27 -9.25
N VAL A 127 1.28 4.13 -9.34
CA VAL A 127 1.26 5.24 -10.30
C VAL A 127 2.50 6.12 -10.09
N PHE A 128 2.82 6.44 -8.83
CA PHE A 128 4.02 7.21 -8.49
C PHE A 128 5.32 6.57 -9.00
N GLN A 129 5.49 5.25 -8.83
CA GLN A 129 6.67 4.54 -9.31
C GLN A 129 6.81 4.66 -10.83
N VAL A 130 5.70 4.48 -11.57
CA VAL A 130 5.69 4.56 -13.03
C VAL A 130 5.94 6.00 -13.50
N ALA A 131 5.21 6.98 -12.97
CA ALA A 131 5.31 8.38 -13.37
C ALA A 131 6.68 9.00 -13.05
N SER A 132 7.31 8.56 -11.96
CA SER A 132 8.65 9.04 -11.58
C SER A 132 9.79 8.37 -12.37
N GLY A 133 9.50 7.39 -13.22
CA GLY A 133 10.52 6.58 -13.90
C GLY A 133 11.28 5.63 -12.96
N ASN A 134 10.78 5.45 -11.74
CA ASN A 134 11.33 4.50 -10.78
C ASN A 134 10.93 3.10 -11.23
N LYS A 135 11.87 2.39 -11.89
CA LYS A 135 11.65 1.00 -12.27
C LYS A 135 11.30 0.19 -11.02
N PRO A 136 10.36 -0.78 -11.11
CA PRO A 136 10.23 -1.78 -10.07
C PRO A 136 11.61 -2.44 -9.90
N ILE A 137 12.04 -2.61 -8.65
CA ILE A 137 13.22 -3.41 -8.33
C ILE A 137 12.88 -4.84 -8.81
N LYS A 138 13.26 -5.18 -10.04
CA LYS A 138 13.34 -6.56 -10.50
C LYS A 138 14.48 -7.19 -9.71
N GLU A 139 14.16 -7.86 -8.59
CA GLU A 139 15.13 -8.72 -7.92
C GLU A 139 15.49 -9.86 -8.90
N LYS A 140 16.65 -9.72 -9.55
CA LYS A 140 17.33 -10.82 -10.24
C LYS A 140 17.94 -11.67 -9.13
N LEU A 141 17.32 -12.81 -8.82
CA LEU A 141 17.92 -13.80 -7.95
C LEU A 141 19.19 -14.34 -8.64
N SER A 142 20.35 -13.91 -8.15
CA SER A 142 21.64 -14.50 -8.49
C SER A 142 22.36 -14.70 -7.17
N LEU A 143 22.41 -15.97 -6.76
CA LEU A 143 23.24 -16.45 -5.67
C LEU A 143 24.69 -16.35 -6.12
N ASP A 144 25.51 -15.51 -5.48
CA ASP A 144 26.81 -16.00 -5.02
C ASP A 144 27.47 -15.14 -3.94
N SER A 145 28.37 -15.79 -3.21
CA SER A 145 28.90 -15.48 -1.88
C SER A 145 30.09 -14.49 -1.87
N GLY A 146 30.26 -13.72 -0.78
CA GLY A 146 31.54 -13.05 -0.49
C GLY A 146 31.46 -11.85 0.46
N SER A 147 32.34 -11.81 1.47
CA SER A 147 32.27 -11.01 2.70
C SER A 147 32.83 -9.57 2.67
N LYS A 148 32.38 -8.79 3.68
CA LYS A 148 33.01 -7.68 4.44
C LYS A 148 32.74 -6.19 4.09
N SER A 149 32.17 -5.54 5.11
CA SER A 149 32.36 -4.16 5.65
C SER A 149 31.91 -2.92 4.86
N GLY A 150 30.97 -2.18 5.46
CA GLY A 150 30.68 -0.77 5.19
C GLY A 150 29.27 -0.39 5.66
N VAL A 151 29.15 0.32 6.79
CA VAL A 151 27.87 0.85 7.29
C VAL A 151 27.54 2.16 6.57
N THR A 152 26.38 2.25 5.91
CA THR A 152 25.60 3.49 5.77
C THR A 152 24.12 3.21 5.47
N ILE A 153 23.29 3.45 6.49
CA ILE A 153 21.86 3.83 6.53
C ILE A 153 20.97 3.29 5.37
N GLU A 154 20.41 2.09 5.55
CA GLU A 154 19.29 1.60 4.73
C GLU A 154 17.96 1.91 5.41
N VAL A 155 17.23 2.85 4.80
CA VAL A 155 15.91 3.33 5.23
C VAL A 155 14.91 2.16 5.30
N ALA A 156 14.28 2.05 6.46
CA ALA A 156 13.22 1.11 6.77
C ALA A 156 12.02 1.25 5.82
N MET A 157 11.51 0.11 5.33
CA MET A 157 10.10 -0.33 5.36
C MET A 157 9.89 -1.44 4.31
N LYS A 158 9.92 -2.72 4.74
CA LYS A 158 9.46 -3.89 3.97
C LYS A 158 8.40 -4.62 4.80
N GLY A 159 7.24 -4.89 4.20
CA GLY A 159 6.22 -5.83 4.70
C GLY A 159 5.39 -6.33 3.50
N GLU A 160 4.94 -7.58 3.40
CA GLU A 160 4.99 -8.75 4.28
C GLU A 160 4.84 -9.95 3.33
N HIS A 161 5.90 -10.66 2.99
CA HIS A 161 6.19 -11.99 3.52
C HIS A 161 7.72 -12.24 3.60
N ALA A 162 8.51 -11.17 3.75
CA ALA A 162 9.96 -11.27 3.82
C ALA A 162 10.45 -10.58 5.10
N ARG A 163 10.82 -11.41 6.08
CA ARG A 163 11.47 -11.07 7.36
C ARG A 163 10.49 -10.82 8.54
N ILE A 164 9.73 -11.83 8.95
CA ILE A 164 9.29 -11.90 10.36
C ILE A 164 10.59 -11.96 11.18
N PHE A 165 10.86 -10.95 12.01
CA PHE A 165 12.03 -10.91 12.87
C PHE A 165 11.62 -11.24 14.29
N CYS A 166 12.44 -12.01 14.99
CA CYS A 166 12.22 -12.24 16.41
C CYS A 166 12.36 -10.92 17.16
N GLY A 167 11.30 -10.48 17.86
CA GLY A 167 11.28 -9.23 18.63
C GLY A 167 12.25 -9.19 19.83
N SER A 168 13.04 -10.25 20.05
CA SER A 168 14.08 -10.31 21.07
C SER A 168 15.50 -10.36 20.50
N CYS A 169 15.78 -11.15 19.46
CA CYS A 169 17.14 -11.29 18.91
C CYS A 169 17.33 -10.63 17.53
N GLY A 170 16.25 -10.18 16.88
CA GLY A 170 16.32 -9.55 15.56
C GLY A 170 16.70 -10.50 14.41
N GLU A 171 16.75 -11.81 14.66
CA GLU A 171 16.99 -12.82 13.62
C GLU A 171 15.73 -13.08 12.80
N LYS A 172 15.92 -13.49 11.54
CA LYS A 172 14.85 -13.73 10.57
C LYS A 172 14.11 -15.04 10.86
N TYR A 173 12.87 -15.08 10.41
CA TYR A 173 12.02 -16.26 10.48
C TYR A 173 12.61 -17.47 9.77
N ASN A 174 12.64 -18.56 10.53
CA ASN A 174 12.97 -19.89 10.09
C ASN A 174 11.82 -20.83 10.48
N GLY A 175 11.27 -21.56 9.50
CA GLY A 175 10.14 -22.48 9.71
C GLY A 175 10.49 -23.73 10.51
N ASP A 176 11.79 -24.01 10.71
CA ASP A 176 12.26 -25.15 11.51
C ASP A 176 12.32 -24.84 13.02
N GLU A 177 12.17 -23.57 13.42
CA GLU A 177 12.20 -23.15 14.81
C GLU A 177 10.78 -22.96 15.38
N LEU A 178 10.64 -23.06 16.70
CA LEU A 178 9.41 -22.73 17.39
C LEU A 178 9.22 -21.21 17.45
N TRP A 179 8.05 -20.71 17.05
CA TRP A 179 7.71 -19.29 17.08
C TRP A 179 6.40 -19.04 17.84
N MET A 180 6.35 -17.95 18.60
CA MET A 180 5.19 -17.53 19.39
C MET A 180 4.84 -16.06 19.12
N GLY A 181 3.56 -15.78 18.89
CA GLY A 181 3.01 -14.43 18.72
C GLY A 181 2.40 -13.89 20.03
N CYS A 182 2.75 -12.66 20.41
CA CYS A 182 2.24 -12.01 21.62
C CYS A 182 0.85 -11.39 21.40
N ASP A 183 -0.15 -11.74 22.22
CA ASP A 183 -1.53 -11.21 22.12
C ASP A 183 -1.68 -9.72 22.50
N ILE A 184 -0.61 -9.05 22.95
CA ILE A 184 -0.66 -7.65 23.40
C ILE A 184 -0.03 -6.71 22.37
N CYS A 185 1.14 -7.06 21.84
CA CYS A 185 1.85 -6.22 20.88
C CYS A 185 1.90 -6.80 19.47
N GLU A 186 1.40 -8.02 19.28
CA GLU A 186 1.32 -8.73 17.99
C GLU A 186 2.70 -9.05 17.35
N TRP A 187 3.79 -8.84 18.08
CA TRP A 187 5.14 -9.26 17.67
C TRP A 187 5.37 -10.76 17.85
N TRP A 188 6.24 -11.31 17.00
CA TRP A 188 6.65 -12.71 16.98
C TRP A 188 8.05 -12.93 17.59
N TYR A 189 8.24 -14.06 18.25
CA TYR A 189 9.47 -14.40 18.97
C TYR A 189 9.82 -15.87 18.79
N HIS A 190 11.12 -16.19 18.74
CA HIS A 190 11.56 -17.57 18.91
C HIS A 190 11.18 -18.06 20.31
N GLY A 191 10.67 -19.28 20.43
CA GLY A 191 10.37 -19.92 21.71
C GLY A 191 11.57 -19.87 22.66
N ARG A 192 12.78 -20.17 22.16
CA ARG A 192 14.04 -20.06 22.92
C ARG A 192 14.30 -18.65 23.47
N CYS A 193 14.05 -17.60 22.69
CA CYS A 193 14.30 -16.21 23.09
C CYS A 193 13.34 -15.73 24.19
N VAL A 194 12.20 -16.40 24.35
CA VAL A 194 11.18 -16.04 25.35
C VAL A 194 10.88 -17.18 26.34
N MET A 195 11.77 -18.16 26.42
CA MET A 195 11.67 -19.31 27.33
C MET A 195 10.32 -20.08 27.23
N ILE A 196 9.84 -20.28 26.00
CA ILE A 196 8.70 -21.12 25.66
C ILE A 196 9.21 -22.32 24.84
N ASN A 197 8.85 -23.52 25.28
CA ASN A 197 9.07 -24.76 24.54
C ASN A 197 7.74 -25.27 23.95
N SER A 198 7.79 -26.30 23.10
CA SER A 198 6.61 -26.78 22.36
C SER A 198 5.49 -27.25 23.29
N ALA A 199 5.80 -28.04 24.33
CA ALA A 199 4.80 -28.51 25.30
C ALA A 199 4.06 -27.36 26.02
N LYS A 200 4.77 -26.27 26.31
CA LYS A 200 4.15 -25.07 26.90
C LYS A 200 3.38 -24.26 25.86
N ALA A 201 3.83 -24.22 24.61
CA ALA A 201 3.10 -23.56 23.52
C ALA A 201 1.74 -24.22 23.26
N ASP A 202 1.69 -25.55 23.22
CA ASP A 202 0.47 -26.33 22.92
C ASP A 202 -0.65 -26.14 23.95
N THR A 203 -0.29 -25.81 25.20
CA THR A 203 -1.25 -25.61 26.28
C THR A 203 -1.65 -24.14 26.48
N LEU A 204 -0.98 -23.22 25.79
CA LEU A 204 -1.10 -21.79 26.05
C LEU A 204 -2.16 -21.14 25.16
N LYS A 205 -3.31 -20.82 25.75
CA LYS A 205 -4.40 -20.13 25.03
C LYS A 205 -4.10 -18.67 24.70
N ARG A 206 -3.28 -18.00 25.52
CA ARG A 206 -2.86 -16.60 25.34
C ARG A 206 -1.41 -16.43 25.78
N TYR A 207 -0.58 -15.87 24.92
CA TYR A 207 0.82 -15.58 25.17
C TYR A 207 1.09 -14.09 25.35
N LYS A 208 1.87 -13.75 26.39
CA LYS A 208 2.31 -12.39 26.68
C LYS A 208 3.84 -12.35 26.77
N CYS A 209 4.47 -11.52 25.94
CA CYS A 209 5.93 -11.42 25.89
C CYS A 209 6.52 -10.78 27.16
N PRO A 210 7.81 -11.03 27.48
CA PRO A 210 8.47 -10.47 28.67
C PRO A 210 8.36 -8.94 28.77
N SER A 211 8.52 -8.22 27.65
CA SER A 211 8.42 -6.76 27.62
C SER A 211 7.02 -6.26 27.98
N CYS A 212 5.96 -6.91 27.47
CA CYS A 212 4.58 -6.58 27.83
C CYS A 212 4.27 -6.96 29.27
N SER A 213 4.89 -8.03 29.79
CA SER A 213 4.73 -8.46 31.19
C SER A 213 5.34 -7.45 32.16
N LEU A 214 6.51 -6.89 31.84
CA LEU A 214 7.19 -5.86 32.63
C LEU A 214 6.49 -4.49 32.61
N ARG A 215 5.75 -4.16 31.54
CA ARG A 215 5.01 -2.87 31.45
C ARG A 215 3.87 -2.72 32.47
N ARG A 216 3.53 -3.77 33.24
CA ARG A 216 2.46 -3.73 34.26
C ARG A 216 2.93 -3.46 35.69
N SER A 217 4.23 -3.22 35.93
CA SER A 217 4.75 -2.90 37.26
C SER A 217 5.01 -1.39 37.50
N ARG A 218 4.50 -0.53 36.62
CA ARG A 218 4.46 0.94 36.83
C ARG A 218 3.01 1.42 36.77
N SER A 219 2.29 1.13 37.84
CA SER A 219 1.02 1.76 38.22
C SER A 219 1.02 1.86 39.74
#